data_AF-A0A920T0A4-F1
#
_entry.id   AF-A0A920T0A4-F1
#
_cell.length_a   1.000
_cell.length_b   1.000
_cell.length_c   1.000
_cell.angle_alpha   90.00
_cell.angle_beta   90.00
_cell.angle_gamma   90.00
#
_symmetry.space_group_name_H-M   'P 1'
#
loop_
_entity.id
_entity.type
_entity.pdbx_description
1 polymer ?
#
loop_
_entity_poly.entity_id
_entity_poly.type
_entity_poly.pdbx_seq_one_letter_code
_entity_poly.pdbx_strand_id
1 'polypeptide(L)'
;MKKGLKDAHIWADYINVGMEHGSFDMAGLDQYIQGLIDGGPTKSGHRTPAVIVETPVEGSSEEIIRFNAWQFRMILARGVHGILLCQAETPDAVRAFVESCRYPINMTGVGPGLERGTRGTGSQPTSAPVWGVDPDTYVDKAEPWPLNPEGELLLGVKIETVRALSNCELSLLFRVWDLQNGAQEISTCHSASNAIPVSQWIHDC
;
A
#
# COMPACT_ATOMS: atom_id res chain seq x y z
N MET A 1 2.20 -10.80 18.32
CA MET A 1 1.77 -9.96 19.47
C MET A 1 2.91 -9.19 20.14
N LYS A 2 3.88 -9.82 20.83
CA LYS A 2 4.94 -9.09 21.60
C LYS A 2 5.71 -8.02 20.82
N LYS A 3 6.05 -8.30 19.55
CA LYS A 3 6.77 -7.35 18.69
C LYS A 3 5.92 -6.13 18.34
N GLY A 4 4.63 -6.32 18.02
CA GLY A 4 3.68 -5.23 17.78
C GLY A 4 3.54 -4.30 18.98
N LEU A 5 3.41 -4.84 20.20
CA LEU A 5 3.34 -4.02 21.42
C LEU A 5 4.56 -3.10 21.58
N LYS A 6 5.76 -3.59 21.22
CA LYS A 6 6.99 -2.80 21.29
C LYS A 6 7.04 -1.72 20.21
N ASP A 7 6.47 -1.99 19.04
CA ASP A 7 6.55 -1.12 17.87
C ASP A 7 5.39 -0.13 17.77
N ALA A 8 4.36 -0.23 18.62
CA ALA A 8 3.22 0.70 18.64
C ALA A 8 3.61 2.17 18.91
N HIS A 9 4.78 2.40 19.52
CA HIS A 9 5.27 3.73 19.90
C HIS A 9 6.64 4.06 19.30
N ILE A 10 6.88 3.64 18.06
CA ILE A 10 8.08 4.05 17.32
C ILE A 10 8.06 5.54 16.98
N TRP A 11 9.22 6.07 16.63
CA TRP A 11 9.38 7.45 16.15
C TRP A 11 9.13 7.58 14.65
N ALA A 12 9.20 6.48 13.90
CA ALA A 12 9.10 6.47 12.45
C ALA A 12 7.66 6.65 11.98
N ASP A 13 7.54 7.21 10.79
CA ASP A 13 6.30 7.52 10.08
C ASP A 13 5.47 6.26 9.76
N TYR A 14 6.14 5.17 9.40
CA TYR A 14 5.50 3.89 9.09
C TYR A 14 6.40 2.71 9.44
N ILE A 15 5.80 1.52 9.45
CA ILE A 15 6.44 0.23 9.62
C ILE A 15 6.39 -0.49 8.29
N ASN A 16 7.55 -0.93 7.82
CA ASN A 16 7.65 -1.84 6.68
C ASN A 16 7.75 -3.29 7.17
N VAL A 17 6.89 -4.16 6.66
CA VAL A 17 6.92 -5.61 6.91
C VAL A 17 7.36 -6.32 5.63
N GLY A 18 8.60 -6.79 5.63
CA GLY A 18 9.19 -7.48 4.48
C GLY A 18 8.66 -8.90 4.31
N MET A 19 7.90 -9.15 3.23
CA MET A 19 7.52 -10.52 2.81
C MET A 19 8.10 -10.91 1.45
N GLU A 20 8.90 -10.05 0.81
CA GLU A 20 9.60 -10.36 -0.44
C GLU A 20 10.59 -11.53 -0.27
N HIS A 21 11.45 -11.43 0.73
CA HIS A 21 12.46 -12.44 1.07
C HIS A 21 12.13 -13.21 2.35
N GLY A 22 10.95 -12.94 2.93
CA GLY A 22 10.45 -13.53 4.16
C GLY A 22 9.36 -14.57 3.91
N SER A 23 8.85 -15.16 4.98
CA SER A 23 7.66 -16.00 4.90
C SER A 23 6.42 -15.18 4.61
N PHE A 24 5.57 -15.65 3.69
CA PHE A 24 4.22 -15.12 3.51
C PHE A 24 3.30 -15.57 4.67
N ASP A 25 3.54 -15.02 5.86
CA ASP A 25 2.90 -15.42 7.12
C ASP A 25 1.77 -14.45 7.51
N MET A 26 0.55 -14.78 7.07
CA MET A 26 -0.64 -13.98 7.38
C MET A 26 -1.07 -14.11 8.85
N ALA A 27 -0.76 -15.23 9.52
CA ALA A 27 -1.06 -15.39 10.94
C ALA A 27 -0.11 -14.55 11.80
N GLY A 28 1.17 -14.51 11.44
CA GLY A 28 2.17 -13.63 12.04
C GLY A 28 1.81 -12.15 11.84
N LEU A 29 1.40 -11.76 10.63
CA LEU A 29 0.94 -10.39 10.34
C LEU A 29 -0.30 -10.01 11.17
N ASP A 30 -1.30 -10.87 11.23
CA ASP A 30 -2.52 -10.66 12.04
C ASP A 30 -2.18 -10.43 13.52
N GLN A 31 -1.35 -11.31 14.10
CA GLN A 31 -0.89 -11.18 15.48
C GLN A 31 0.00 -9.96 15.70
N TYR A 32 0.71 -9.49 14.67
CA TYR A 32 1.53 -8.29 14.73
C TYR A 32 0.65 -7.04 14.77
N ILE A 33 -0.33 -6.93 13.87
CA ILE A 33 -1.33 -5.87 13.84
C ILE A 33 -2.11 -5.82 15.16
N GLN A 34 -2.57 -6.96 15.68
CA GLN A 34 -3.25 -6.98 16.98
C GLN A 34 -2.33 -6.44 18.10
N GLY A 35 -1.04 -6.78 18.06
CA GLY A 35 -0.08 -6.24 19.02
C GLY A 35 0.12 -4.72 18.90
N LEU A 36 0.04 -4.15 17.69
CA LEU A 36 0.07 -2.70 17.49
C LEU A 36 -1.17 -2.03 18.10
N ILE A 37 -2.36 -2.62 17.87
CA ILE A 37 -3.63 -2.13 18.44
C ILE A 37 -3.60 -2.18 19.97
N ASP A 38 -3.15 -3.29 20.54
CA ASP A 38 -3.06 -3.47 22.00
C ASP A 38 -2.05 -2.50 22.65
N GLY A 39 -1.07 -2.02 21.86
CA GLY A 39 -0.12 -1.00 22.31
C GLY A 39 -0.75 0.39 22.48
N GLY A 40 -2.00 0.57 22.03
CA GLY A 40 -2.70 1.84 22.07
C GLY A 40 -2.27 2.79 20.96
N PRO A 41 -2.86 3.98 20.91
CA PRO A 41 -2.63 4.91 19.82
C PRO A 41 -1.18 5.38 19.76
N THR A 42 -0.75 5.75 18.56
CA THR A 42 0.49 6.48 18.30
C THR A 42 0.50 7.83 19.03
N LYS A 43 1.66 8.49 19.10
CA LYS A 43 1.79 9.84 19.69
C LYS A 43 0.92 10.89 18.99
N SER A 44 0.67 10.70 17.69
CA SER A 44 -0.22 11.54 16.87
C SER A 44 -1.71 11.24 17.05
N GLY A 45 -2.09 10.20 17.81
CA GLY A 45 -3.48 9.82 18.03
C GLY A 45 -4.02 8.75 17.08
N HIS A 46 -3.31 8.42 16.00
CA HIS A 46 -3.65 7.31 15.11
C HIS A 46 -3.69 5.98 15.86
N ARG A 47 -4.66 5.11 15.53
CA ARG A 47 -4.91 3.85 16.23
C ARG A 47 -3.70 2.90 16.25
N THR A 48 -2.97 2.84 15.14
CA THR A 48 -1.70 2.13 15.01
C THR A 48 -0.75 2.98 14.17
N PRO A 49 0.58 2.75 14.22
CA PRO A 49 1.46 3.22 13.16
C PRO A 49 0.99 2.68 11.80
N ALA A 50 1.26 3.42 10.72
CA ALA A 50 0.99 2.91 9.38
C ALA A 50 1.84 1.66 9.12
N VAL A 51 1.23 0.65 8.49
CA VAL A 51 1.90 -0.62 8.15
C VAL A 51 1.85 -0.82 6.66
N ILE A 52 3.02 -0.92 6.04
CA ILE A 52 3.20 -1.19 4.61
C ILE A 52 3.85 -2.57 4.49
N VAL A 53 3.37 -3.39 3.56
CA VAL A 53 3.90 -4.74 3.35
C VAL A 53 4.58 -4.84 1.99
N GLU A 54 5.83 -5.26 1.96
CA GLU A 54 6.51 -5.67 0.72
C GLU A 54 6.00 -7.04 0.29
N THR A 55 5.42 -7.13 -0.91
CA THR A 55 4.84 -8.39 -1.39
C THR A 55 5.90 -9.30 -2.02
N PRO A 56 5.72 -10.64 -1.98
CA PRO A 56 6.62 -11.56 -2.68
C PRO A 56 6.40 -11.63 -4.19
N VAL A 57 5.26 -11.16 -4.72
CA VAL A 57 5.06 -11.09 -6.17
C VAL A 57 5.94 -10.01 -6.81
N GLU A 58 6.52 -10.35 -7.96
CA GLU A 58 7.30 -9.45 -8.82
C GLU A 58 6.37 -8.70 -9.80
N GLY A 59 6.63 -7.41 -10.01
CA GLY A 59 5.94 -6.55 -10.96
C GLY A 59 6.49 -6.60 -12.40
N SER A 60 6.85 -7.79 -12.90
CA SER A 60 7.50 -7.95 -14.20
C SER A 60 6.55 -8.01 -15.40
N SER A 61 5.27 -8.35 -15.18
CA SER A 61 4.19 -8.26 -16.19
C SER A 61 2.80 -8.12 -15.56
N GLU A 62 1.84 -7.64 -16.35
CA GLU A 62 0.43 -7.56 -15.96
C GLU A 62 -0.15 -8.92 -15.56
N GLU A 63 0.15 -9.96 -16.32
CA GLU A 63 -0.36 -11.31 -16.08
C GLU A 63 0.11 -11.85 -14.73
N ILE A 64 1.40 -11.68 -14.40
CA ILE A 64 1.97 -12.12 -13.13
C ILE A 64 1.23 -11.45 -11.97
N ILE A 65 0.98 -10.15 -12.08
CA ILE A 65 0.23 -9.39 -11.08
C ILE A 65 -1.21 -9.88 -10.96
N ARG A 66 -1.93 -10.04 -12.07
CA ARG A 66 -3.34 -10.50 -12.05
C ARG A 66 -3.47 -11.92 -11.49
N PHE A 67 -2.59 -12.85 -11.88
CA PHE A 67 -2.59 -14.21 -11.36
C PHE A 67 -2.26 -14.27 -9.86
N ASN A 68 -1.44 -13.34 -9.37
CA ASN A 68 -1.03 -13.29 -7.97
C ASN A 68 -1.78 -12.26 -7.12
N ALA A 69 -2.85 -11.64 -7.65
CA ALA A 69 -3.64 -10.63 -6.94
C ALA A 69 -4.28 -11.16 -5.64
N TRP A 70 -4.33 -12.48 -5.45
CA TRP A 70 -4.69 -13.09 -4.16
C TRP A 70 -3.76 -12.65 -3.02
N GLN A 71 -2.48 -12.38 -3.27
CA GLN A 71 -1.52 -11.94 -2.24
C GLN A 71 -1.93 -10.58 -1.67
N PHE A 72 -2.21 -9.59 -2.53
CA PHE A 72 -2.67 -8.27 -2.11
C PHE A 72 -3.98 -8.36 -1.32
N ARG A 73 -4.93 -9.17 -1.78
CA ARG A 73 -6.21 -9.37 -1.09
C ARG A 73 -6.02 -9.95 0.32
N MET A 74 -5.12 -10.92 0.49
CA MET A 74 -4.84 -11.53 1.80
C MET A 74 -4.14 -10.54 2.74
N ILE A 75 -3.17 -9.78 2.23
CA ILE A 75 -2.46 -8.73 2.98
C ILE A 75 -3.43 -7.63 3.41
N LEU A 76 -4.18 -7.04 2.49
CA LEU A 76 -5.15 -5.96 2.77
C LEU A 76 -6.28 -6.43 3.69
N ALA A 77 -6.61 -7.73 3.69
CA ALA A 77 -7.58 -8.29 4.62
C ALA A 77 -7.13 -8.27 6.08
N ARG A 78 -5.82 -8.07 6.35
CA ARG A 78 -5.28 -7.82 7.70
C ARG A 78 -5.35 -6.35 8.13
N GLY A 79 -5.89 -5.46 7.28
CA GLY A 79 -6.03 -4.03 7.59
C GLY A 79 -4.73 -3.24 7.53
N VAL A 80 -3.73 -3.71 6.77
CA VAL A 80 -2.52 -2.91 6.52
C VAL A 80 -2.87 -1.61 5.76
N HIS A 81 -2.02 -0.60 5.93
CA HIS A 81 -2.23 0.75 5.38
C HIS A 81 -1.57 0.92 4.00
N GLY A 82 -0.77 -0.06 3.56
CA GLY A 82 -0.18 -0.02 2.24
C GLY A 82 0.46 -1.32 1.79
N ILE A 83 0.77 -1.34 0.50
CA ILE A 83 1.53 -2.41 -0.15
C ILE A 83 2.68 -1.79 -0.94
N LEU A 84 3.85 -2.40 -0.85
CA LEU A 84 5.02 -2.09 -1.65
C LEU A 84 5.25 -3.23 -2.66
N LEU A 85 5.07 -2.94 -3.94
CA LEU A 85 5.29 -3.88 -5.04
C LEU A 85 6.79 -3.95 -5.37
N CYS A 86 7.34 -5.16 -5.34
CA CYS A 86 8.73 -5.45 -5.69
C CYS A 86 8.90 -5.60 -7.20
N GLN A 87 10.08 -5.24 -7.71
CA GLN A 87 10.46 -5.31 -9.13
C GLN A 87 9.39 -4.77 -10.07
N ALA A 88 8.97 -3.52 -9.86
CA ALA A 88 7.94 -2.87 -10.68
C ALA A 88 8.48 -2.49 -12.07
N GLU A 89 8.64 -3.49 -12.94
CA GLU A 89 9.38 -3.34 -14.20
C GLU A 89 8.57 -2.72 -15.33
N THR A 90 7.25 -2.90 -15.33
CA THR A 90 6.38 -2.43 -16.42
C THR A 90 5.22 -1.58 -15.93
N PRO A 91 4.81 -0.55 -16.70
CA PRO A 91 3.64 0.27 -16.36
C PRO A 91 2.36 -0.58 -16.26
N ASP A 92 2.21 -1.59 -17.12
CA ASP A 92 1.03 -2.48 -17.09
C ASP A 92 0.97 -3.35 -15.82
N ALA A 93 2.13 -3.79 -15.30
CA ALA A 93 2.18 -4.47 -14.00
C ALA A 93 1.76 -3.53 -12.86
N VAL A 94 2.24 -2.28 -12.87
CA VAL A 94 1.89 -1.28 -11.86
C VAL A 94 0.40 -0.93 -11.93
N ARG A 95 -0.15 -0.75 -13.13
CA ARG A 95 -1.59 -0.55 -13.35
C ARG A 95 -2.41 -1.72 -12.78
N ALA A 96 -2.07 -2.94 -13.15
CA ALA A 96 -2.76 -4.13 -12.67
C ALA A 96 -2.66 -4.29 -11.15
N PHE A 97 -1.56 -3.82 -10.54
CA PHE A 97 -1.37 -3.83 -9.09
C PHE A 97 -2.30 -2.82 -8.41
N VAL A 98 -2.37 -1.59 -8.93
CA VAL A 98 -3.31 -0.57 -8.46
C VAL A 98 -4.75 -1.05 -8.58
N GLU A 99 -5.14 -1.58 -9.74
CA GLU A 99 -6.47 -2.17 -9.95
C GLU A 99 -6.76 -3.31 -8.95
N SER A 100 -5.79 -4.18 -8.68
CA SER A 100 -5.94 -5.31 -7.76
C SER A 100 -6.16 -4.90 -6.31
N CYS A 101 -5.69 -3.71 -5.92
CA CYS A 101 -5.82 -3.18 -4.56
C CYS A 101 -7.10 -2.35 -4.35
N ARG A 102 -7.79 -1.98 -5.43
CA ARG A 102 -8.96 -1.08 -5.40
C ARG A 102 -10.27 -1.84 -5.39
N TYR A 103 -11.24 -1.35 -4.63
CA TYR A 103 -12.61 -1.86 -4.69
C TYR A 103 -13.27 -1.49 -6.02
N PRO A 104 -14.09 -2.38 -6.64
CA PRO A 104 -14.76 -2.10 -7.91
C PRO A 104 -15.75 -0.94 -7.88
N ILE A 105 -16.24 -0.56 -6.69
CA ILE A 105 -17.19 0.54 -6.52
C ILE A 105 -16.50 1.91 -6.57
N ASN A 106 -15.19 1.96 -6.35
CA ASN A 106 -14.42 3.21 -6.35
C ASN A 106 -14.07 3.56 -7.80
N MET A 107 -14.68 4.64 -8.29
CA MET A 107 -14.62 5.04 -9.71
C MET A 107 -13.63 6.17 -9.99
N THR A 108 -13.01 6.75 -8.96
CA THR A 108 -12.06 7.85 -9.08
C THR A 108 -10.91 7.48 -10.04
N GLY A 109 -10.63 8.32 -11.04
CA GLY A 109 -9.56 8.07 -12.02
C GLY A 109 -9.80 6.92 -13.00
N VAL A 110 -10.91 6.18 -12.93
CA VAL A 110 -11.24 5.13 -13.92
C VAL A 110 -11.51 5.77 -15.28
N GLY A 111 -10.86 5.25 -16.34
CA GLY A 111 -10.92 5.82 -17.67
C GLY A 111 -9.81 5.27 -18.58
N PRO A 112 -9.39 6.03 -19.62
CA PRO A 112 -8.26 5.64 -20.45
C PRO A 112 -7.01 5.40 -19.61
N GLY A 113 -6.53 4.16 -19.59
CA GLY A 113 -5.32 3.77 -18.87
C GLY A 113 -5.53 3.23 -17.45
N LEU A 114 -6.70 3.35 -16.82
CA LEU A 114 -6.95 2.73 -15.51
C LEU A 114 -8.35 2.12 -15.46
N GLU A 115 -8.42 0.80 -15.27
CA GLU A 115 -9.69 0.10 -15.18
C GLU A 115 -10.28 0.13 -13.76
N ARG A 116 -11.46 -0.47 -13.62
CA ARG A 116 -12.10 -0.63 -12.31
C ARG A 116 -11.26 -1.54 -11.43
N GLY A 117 -11.29 -1.26 -10.14
CA GLY A 117 -10.67 -2.11 -9.14
C GLY A 117 -11.22 -3.53 -9.14
N THR A 118 -10.39 -4.50 -8.76
CA THR A 118 -10.75 -5.93 -8.71
C THR A 118 -10.63 -6.53 -7.30
N ARG A 119 -10.43 -5.70 -6.27
CA ARG A 119 -10.39 -6.15 -4.87
C ARG A 119 -11.76 -6.66 -4.44
N GLY A 120 -11.79 -7.93 -4.04
CA GLY A 120 -13.01 -8.55 -3.52
C GLY A 120 -13.47 -7.92 -2.20
N THR A 121 -14.78 -7.87 -1.99
CA THR A 121 -15.41 -7.51 -0.71
C THR A 121 -15.47 -8.71 0.23
N GLY A 122 -15.50 -8.47 1.54
CA GLY A 122 -15.69 -9.50 2.57
C GLY A 122 -14.66 -9.45 3.71
N SER A 123 -13.56 -8.73 3.56
CA SER A 123 -12.53 -8.58 4.60
C SER A 123 -12.75 -7.37 5.51
N GLN A 124 -13.77 -6.54 5.24
CA GLN A 124 -14.08 -5.36 6.06
C GLN A 124 -14.27 -5.68 7.55
N PRO A 125 -14.95 -6.80 7.94
CA PRO A 125 -15.09 -7.15 9.36
C PRO A 125 -13.76 -7.38 10.10
N THR A 126 -12.67 -7.71 9.39
CA THR A 126 -11.33 -7.89 9.99
C THR A 126 -10.42 -6.68 9.78
N SER A 127 -10.60 -5.92 8.70
CA SER A 127 -9.70 -4.82 8.34
C SER A 127 -10.16 -3.45 8.85
N ALA A 128 -11.46 -3.14 8.82
CA ALA A 128 -11.98 -1.87 9.33
C ALA A 128 -11.68 -1.63 10.82
N PRO A 129 -11.74 -2.65 11.72
CA PRO A 129 -11.36 -2.47 13.12
C PRO A 129 -9.89 -2.07 13.33
N VAL A 130 -8.99 -2.40 12.41
CA VAL A 130 -7.58 -1.98 12.45
C VAL A 130 -7.46 -0.48 12.25
N TRP A 131 -8.27 0.07 11.36
CA TRP A 131 -8.34 1.50 11.03
C TRP A 131 -9.21 2.27 12.04
N GLY A 132 -9.96 1.56 12.89
CA GLY A 132 -10.81 2.15 13.92
C GLY A 132 -12.08 2.80 13.37
N VAL A 133 -12.52 2.39 12.17
CA VAL A 133 -13.71 2.90 11.49
C VAL A 133 -14.70 1.76 11.22
N ASP A 134 -15.92 2.11 10.80
CA ASP A 134 -16.90 1.13 10.35
C ASP A 134 -16.58 0.59 8.94
N PRO A 135 -17.18 -0.55 8.52
CA PRO A 135 -16.91 -1.17 7.23
C PRO A 135 -17.10 -0.28 5.99
N ASP A 136 -18.09 0.60 5.99
CA ASP A 136 -18.39 1.43 4.82
C ASP A 136 -17.36 2.56 4.72
N THR A 137 -17.09 3.24 5.84
CA THR A 137 -16.01 4.24 5.93
C THR A 137 -14.65 3.64 5.55
N TYR A 138 -14.37 2.39 5.94
CA TYR A 138 -13.14 1.71 5.53
C TYR A 138 -13.07 1.47 4.02
N VAL A 139 -14.17 1.12 3.36
CA VAL A 139 -14.17 0.91 1.90
C VAL A 139 -13.90 2.21 1.15
N ASP A 140 -14.44 3.32 1.65
CA ASP A 140 -14.22 4.65 1.09
C ASP A 140 -12.76 5.10 1.30
N LYS A 141 -12.25 4.97 2.54
CA LYS A 141 -10.88 5.38 2.89
C LYS A 141 -9.80 4.44 2.35
N ALA A 142 -10.06 3.14 2.19
CA ALA A 142 -9.09 2.17 1.66
C ALA A 142 -8.93 2.23 0.13
N GLU A 143 -8.88 3.45 -0.42
CA GLU A 143 -8.54 3.75 -1.80
C GLU A 143 -7.13 4.36 -1.89
N PRO A 144 -6.37 4.11 -2.97
CA PRO A 144 -5.02 4.64 -3.12
C PRO A 144 -4.96 6.17 -3.05
N TRP A 145 -4.11 6.69 -2.18
CA TRP A 145 -3.72 8.09 -2.18
C TRP A 145 -2.41 8.28 -2.97
N PRO A 146 -2.27 9.30 -3.84
CA PRO A 146 -3.14 10.45 -4.06
C PRO A 146 -4.12 10.27 -5.23
N LEU A 147 -4.40 9.03 -5.65
CA LEU A 147 -5.39 8.77 -6.72
C LEU A 147 -6.78 9.25 -6.31
N ASN A 148 -7.20 8.92 -5.08
CA ASN A 148 -8.31 9.57 -4.39
C ASN A 148 -7.74 10.49 -3.29
N PRO A 149 -8.03 11.80 -3.33
CA PRO A 149 -7.62 12.73 -2.26
C PRO A 149 -8.14 12.38 -0.87
N GLU A 150 -9.30 11.71 -0.78
CA GLU A 150 -9.89 11.23 0.48
C GLU A 150 -9.48 9.78 0.81
N GLY A 151 -8.70 9.15 -0.05
CA GLY A 151 -8.13 7.83 0.18
C GLY A 151 -6.96 7.89 1.14
N GLU A 152 -6.68 6.78 1.80
CA GLU A 152 -5.57 6.65 2.75
C GLU A 152 -4.74 5.37 2.52
N LEU A 153 -5.01 4.62 1.45
CA LEU A 153 -4.21 3.45 1.12
C LEU A 153 -2.91 3.87 0.41
N LEU A 154 -1.75 3.46 0.93
CA LEU A 154 -0.46 3.74 0.30
C LEU A 154 -0.03 2.60 -0.61
N LEU A 155 0.01 2.83 -1.92
CA LEU A 155 0.58 1.89 -2.87
C LEU A 155 1.94 2.38 -3.33
N GLY A 156 2.97 1.59 -3.05
CA GLY A 156 4.34 1.87 -3.45
C GLY A 156 4.88 0.88 -4.46
N VAL A 157 5.95 1.27 -5.14
CA VAL A 157 6.72 0.45 -6.08
C VAL A 157 8.21 0.52 -5.73
N LYS A 158 8.91 -0.58 -5.98
CA LYS A 158 10.38 -0.65 -5.93
C LYS A 158 10.95 -0.60 -7.34
N ILE A 159 11.76 0.42 -7.61
CA ILE A 159 12.46 0.61 -8.89
C ILE A 159 13.89 0.08 -8.75
N GLU A 160 14.06 -1.22 -8.96
CA GLU A 160 15.32 -1.92 -8.66
C GLU A 160 15.96 -2.62 -9.86
N THR A 161 15.41 -2.42 -11.05
CA THR A 161 15.98 -2.92 -12.31
C THR A 161 16.14 -1.79 -13.33
N VAL A 162 17.06 -1.94 -14.28
CA VAL A 162 17.24 -0.98 -15.38
C VAL A 162 15.96 -0.83 -16.20
N ARG A 163 15.20 -1.93 -16.34
CA ARG A 163 13.92 -1.94 -17.02
C ARG A 163 12.87 -1.12 -16.24
N ALA A 164 12.78 -1.31 -14.93
CA ALA A 164 11.94 -0.50 -14.06
C ALA A 164 12.30 0.99 -14.13
N LEU A 165 13.59 1.32 -14.09
CA LEU A 165 14.07 2.70 -14.20
C LEU A 165 13.68 3.32 -15.54
N SER A 166 13.81 2.57 -16.64
CA SER A 166 13.43 3.06 -17.98
C SER A 166 11.93 3.34 -18.12
N ASN A 167 11.11 2.75 -17.25
CA ASN A 167 9.66 2.90 -17.22
C ASN A 167 9.17 3.77 -16.04
N CYS A 168 10.06 4.35 -15.23
CA CYS A 168 9.70 5.00 -13.94
C CYS A 168 8.57 6.02 -14.10
N GLU A 169 8.70 6.94 -15.05
CA GLU A 169 7.73 8.01 -15.28
C GLU A 169 6.35 7.48 -15.69
N LEU A 170 6.32 6.45 -16.55
CA LEU A 170 5.07 5.81 -16.99
C LEU A 170 4.39 5.07 -15.84
N SER A 171 5.15 4.39 -14.99
CA SER A 171 4.63 3.72 -13.79
C SER A 171 4.03 4.70 -12.78
N LEU A 172 4.64 5.88 -12.61
CA LEU A 172 4.16 6.92 -11.69
C LEU A 172 2.86 7.60 -12.14
N LEU A 173 2.44 7.44 -13.41
CA LEU A 173 1.13 7.92 -13.88
C LEU A 173 -0.03 7.27 -13.12
N PHE A 174 0.17 6.08 -12.55
CA PHE A 174 -0.83 5.36 -11.73
C PHE A 174 -0.88 5.82 -10.27
N ARG A 175 -0.23 6.94 -9.93
CA ARG A 175 -0.29 7.56 -8.60
C ARG A 175 0.19 6.64 -7.48
N VAL A 176 1.26 5.90 -7.76
CA VAL A 176 2.01 5.09 -6.79
C VAL A 176 3.24 5.86 -6.29
N TRP A 177 3.77 5.44 -5.14
CA TRP A 177 4.95 6.04 -4.50
C TRP A 177 6.22 5.23 -4.77
N ASP A 178 7.38 5.88 -4.90
CA ASP A 178 8.65 5.19 -4.66
C ASP A 178 8.95 5.20 -3.16
N LEU A 179 8.71 4.06 -2.51
CA LEU A 179 8.90 3.93 -1.06
C LEU A 179 10.30 3.40 -0.69
N GLN A 180 11.11 2.98 -1.66
CA GLN A 180 12.42 2.39 -1.38
C GLN A 180 13.48 3.46 -1.03
N ASN A 181 13.30 4.69 -1.52
CA ASN A 181 14.19 5.83 -1.28
C ASN A 181 13.67 6.80 -0.20
N GLY A 182 12.89 6.30 0.76
CA GLY A 182 12.46 7.07 1.93
C GLY A 182 11.27 7.99 1.71
N ALA A 183 10.27 7.55 0.93
CA ALA A 183 9.11 8.37 0.57
C ALA A 183 9.50 9.73 -0.07
N GLN A 184 10.57 9.70 -0.87
CA GLN A 184 11.02 10.82 -1.68
C GLN A 184 10.88 10.46 -3.16
N GLU A 185 10.66 11.48 -3.98
CA GLU A 185 10.70 11.35 -5.44
C GLU A 185 12.04 10.73 -5.88
N ILE A 186 12.00 9.88 -6.91
CA ILE A 186 13.17 9.29 -7.56
C ILE A 186 14.01 10.45 -8.13
N SER A 187 14.95 10.98 -7.35
CA SER A 187 15.87 12.06 -7.76
C SER A 187 16.78 11.68 -8.94
N THR A 188 16.74 10.43 -9.40
CA THR A 188 17.41 9.95 -10.61
C THR A 188 16.55 10.05 -11.89
N CYS A 189 15.22 10.19 -11.80
CA CYS A 189 14.33 10.44 -12.94
C CYS A 189 14.10 11.96 -13.03
N HIS A 190 14.77 12.63 -13.97
CA HIS A 190 14.79 14.10 -14.09
C HIS A 190 13.45 14.67 -14.56
N SER A 191 12.40 14.72 -13.72
CA SER A 191 11.36 15.77 -13.66
C SER A 191 10.04 15.27 -13.04
N ALA A 192 9.74 15.59 -11.78
CA ALA A 192 8.35 15.76 -11.33
C ALA A 192 8.25 16.83 -10.23
N SER A 193 8.12 18.10 -10.65
CA SER A 193 8.05 19.27 -9.77
C SER A 193 6.79 19.42 -8.89
N ASN A 194 6.10 18.34 -8.51
CA ASN A 194 4.85 18.36 -7.72
C ASN A 194 4.71 17.17 -6.74
N ALA A 195 5.79 16.76 -6.05
CA ALA A 195 5.75 15.67 -5.07
C ALA A 195 5.16 16.10 -3.71
N ILE A 196 4.32 15.24 -3.11
CA ILE A 196 3.75 15.39 -1.77
C ILE A 196 4.37 14.31 -0.86
N PRO A 197 5.13 14.62 0.21
CA PRO A 197 5.84 13.59 0.99
C PRO A 197 4.89 12.68 1.80
N VAL A 198 5.27 11.43 2.10
CA VAL A 198 4.44 10.53 2.96
C VAL A 198 4.22 11.10 4.37
N SER A 199 5.12 11.95 4.85
CA SER A 199 4.88 12.70 6.08
C SER A 199 3.66 13.61 5.98
N GLN A 200 3.36 14.15 4.80
CA GLN A 200 2.16 14.93 4.57
C GLN A 200 0.90 14.04 4.58
N TRP A 201 0.95 12.81 4.05
CA TRP A 201 -0.14 11.84 4.22
C TRP A 201 -0.44 11.56 5.71
N ILE A 202 0.58 11.38 6.55
CA ILE A 202 0.39 11.16 8.00
C ILE A 202 -0.21 12.38 8.71
N HIS A 203 0.05 13.58 8.22
CA HIS A 203 -0.52 14.81 8.79
C HIS A 203 -1.95 15.07 8.33
N ASP A 204 -2.31 14.58 7.15
CA ASP A 204 -3.61 14.82 6.52
C ASP A 204 -4.66 13.73 6.87
N CYS A 205 -4.22 12.56 7.39
CA CYS A 205 -5.07 11.51 7.98
C CYS A 205 -5.31 11.69 9.49
#